data_AF-A0A0Q3PMR4-F1
#
_entry.id   AF-A0A0Q3PMR4-F1
#
_cell.length_a   1.000
_cell.length_b   1.000
_cell.length_c   1.000
_cell.angle_alpha   90.00
_cell.angle_beta   90.00
_cell.angle_gamma   90.00
#
_symmetry.space_group_name_H-M   'P 1'
#
loop_
_entity.id
_entity.type
_entity.pdbx_description
1 polymer ?
#
loop_
_entity_poly.entity_id
_entity_poly.type
_entity_poly.pdbx_seq_one_letter_code
_entity_poly.pdbx_strand_id
1 'polypeptide(L)'
;MAWSETDAALFAAVLGRDAAHHLATTPPHLDGPPASAAPELQARLQDLVERGGGVWTYGIFWQESRGARGRVVLGWGDGHCRDGGAPHDAAA
;
A
#
# COMPACT_ATOMS: atom_id res chain seq x y z
N MET A 1 8.59 12.14 -7.01
CA MET A 1 7.62 12.91 -6.21
C MET A 1 8.21 13.11 -4.83
N ALA A 2 8.51 14.34 -4.43
CA ALA A 2 8.92 14.65 -3.06
C ALA A 2 7.65 14.83 -2.22
N TRP A 3 7.59 14.17 -1.06
CA TRP A 3 6.49 14.34 -0.11
C TRP A 3 6.44 15.77 0.43
N SER A 4 5.25 16.26 0.78
CA SER A 4 5.12 17.53 1.48
C SER A 4 5.56 17.41 2.94
N GLU A 5 5.92 18.53 3.57
CA GLU A 5 6.29 18.55 5.00
C GLU A 5 5.14 18.07 5.90
N THR A 6 3.90 18.38 5.52
CA THR A 6 2.69 17.90 6.19
C THR A 6 2.56 16.38 6.10
N ASP A 7 2.79 15.80 4.93
CA ASP A 7 2.71 14.34 4.73
C ASP A 7 3.80 13.62 5.54
N ALA A 8 5.01 14.19 5.57
CA ALA A 8 6.10 13.68 6.39
C ALA A 8 5.78 13.73 7.89
N ALA A 9 5.14 14.81 8.37
CA ALA A 9 4.72 14.94 9.75
C ALA A 9 3.61 13.94 10.12
N LEU A 10 2.62 13.74 9.24
CA LEU A 10 1.57 12.74 9.42
C LEU A 10 2.15 11.32 9.48
N PHE A 11 3.06 11.00 8.56
CA PHE A 11 3.75 9.71 8.54
C PHE A 11 4.53 9.44 9.82
N ALA A 12 5.27 10.44 10.31
CA ALA A 12 6.00 10.35 11.58
C ALA A 12 5.06 10.24 12.79
N ALA A 13 3.89 10.88 12.75
CA ALA A 13 2.90 10.78 13.81
C ALA A 13 2.26 9.38 13.89
N VAL A 14 2.00 8.75 12.73
CA VAL A 14 1.38 7.41 12.65
C VAL A 14 2.37 6.31 13.04
N LEU A 15 3.58 6.35 12.49
CA LEU A 15 4.57 5.28 12.70
C LEU A 15 5.43 5.49 13.96
N GLY A 16 5.46 6.70 14.48
CA GLY A 16 6.48 7.15 15.43
C GLY A 16 7.73 7.64 14.69
N ARG A 17 8.38 8.65 15.28
CA ARG A 17 9.54 9.35 14.68
C ARG A 17 10.68 8.41 14.32
N ASP A 18 10.99 7.44 15.17
CA ASP A 18 12.12 6.53 14.95
C ASP A 18 11.87 5.57 13.79
N ALA A 19 10.66 5.00 13.70
CA ALA A 19 10.28 4.09 12.62
C ALA A 19 10.18 4.83 11.28
N ALA A 20 9.61 6.05 11.29
CA ALA A 20 9.54 6.90 10.11
C ALA A 20 10.94 7.30 9.61
N HIS A 21 11.84 7.69 10.51
CA HIS A 21 13.23 8.01 10.16
C HIS A 21 13.96 6.78 9.61
N HIS A 22 13.79 5.62 10.24
CA HIS A 22 14.38 4.37 9.77
C HIS A 22 13.91 4.03 8.34
N LEU A 23 12.61 4.11 8.04
CA LEU A 23 12.10 3.84 6.69
C LEU A 23 12.53 4.88 5.65
N ALA A 24 12.67 6.15 6.04
CA ALA A 24 13.13 7.22 5.15
C ALA A 24 14.62 7.11 4.78
N THR A 25 15.42 6.54 5.67
CA THR A 25 16.89 6.45 5.53
C THR A 25 17.38 5.07 5.11
N THR A 26 16.56 4.04 5.29
CA THR A 26 16.88 2.67 4.88
C THR A 26 16.41 2.46 3.44
N PRO A 27 17.31 2.19 2.48
CA PRO A 27 16.89 1.84 1.13
C PRO A 27 16.00 0.59 1.20
N PRO A 28 14.90 0.52 0.43
CA PRO A 28 14.02 -0.63 0.46
C PRO A 28 14.84 -1.86 0.03
N HIS A 29 15.19 -2.71 0.99
CA HIS A 29 15.80 -4.00 0.71
C HIS A 29 14.69 -4.94 0.25
N LEU A 30 14.25 -4.75 -0.98
CA LEU A 30 13.37 -5.67 -1.68
C LEU A 30 14.26 -6.43 -2.67
N ASP A 31 14.84 -7.55 -2.21
CA ASP A 31 15.57 -8.50 -3.08
C ASP A 31 14.64 -9.28 -4.02
N GLY A 32 13.47 -8.73 -4.33
CA GLY A 32 12.48 -9.30 -5.24
C GLY A 32 12.21 -8.30 -6.37
N PRO A 33 11.81 -8.77 -7.57
CA PRO A 33 11.34 -7.89 -8.62
C PRO A 33 10.25 -6.97 -8.03
N PRO A 34 10.24 -5.67 -8.33
CA PRO A 34 9.22 -4.77 -7.80
C PRO A 34 7.85 -5.28 -8.25
N ALA A 35 7.10 -5.92 -7.35
CA ALA A 35 5.73 -6.36 -7.66
C ALA A 35 4.84 -5.15 -8.04
N SER A 36 5.22 -3.95 -7.56
CA SER A 36 4.64 -2.67 -7.94
C SER A 36 4.86 -2.27 -9.41
N ALA A 37 5.58 -3.07 -10.20
CA ALA A 37 5.86 -2.79 -11.62
C ALA A 37 5.03 -3.64 -12.59
N ALA A 38 4.19 -4.55 -12.11
CA ALA A 38 3.27 -5.29 -12.97
C ALA A 38 1.93 -4.54 -13.05
N PRO A 39 1.66 -3.71 -14.08
CA PRO A 39 0.36 -3.04 -14.23
C PRO A 39 -0.83 -4.02 -14.24
N GLU A 40 -0.57 -5.28 -14.58
CA GLU A 40 -1.53 -6.38 -14.49
C GLU A 40 -1.97 -6.69 -13.05
N LEU A 41 -1.11 -6.48 -12.04
CA LEU A 41 -1.44 -6.74 -10.63
C LEU A 41 -2.51 -5.78 -10.13
N GLN A 42 -2.33 -4.49 -10.38
CA GLN A 42 -3.30 -3.48 -9.96
C GLN A 42 -4.65 -3.70 -10.67
N ALA A 43 -4.64 -4.01 -11.96
CA ALA A 43 -5.86 -4.34 -12.70
C ALA A 43 -6.59 -5.56 -12.10
N ARG A 44 -5.86 -6.60 -11.67
CA ARG A 44 -6.43 -7.78 -11.00
C ARG A 44 -6.98 -7.47 -9.61
N LEU A 45 -6.30 -6.64 -8.82
CA LEU A 45 -6.79 -6.21 -7.51
C LEU A 45 -8.07 -5.38 -7.64
N GLN A 46 -8.12 -4.48 -8.62
CA GLN A 46 -9.33 -3.73 -8.94
C GLN A 46 -10.47 -4.66 -9.39
N ASP A 47 -10.22 -5.58 -10.32
CA ASP A 47 -11.21 -6.56 -10.80
C ASP A 47 -11.76 -7.41 -9.64
N LEU A 48 -10.88 -7.89 -8.75
CA LEU A 48 -11.23 -8.65 -7.55
C LEU A 48 -12.17 -7.87 -6.60
N VAL A 49 -11.82 -6.61 -6.32
CA VAL A 49 -12.59 -5.78 -5.40
C VAL A 49 -13.91 -5.36 -6.03
N GLU A 50 -13.93 -4.89 -7.28
CA GLU A 50 -15.14 -4.32 -7.88
C GLU A 50 -16.14 -5.36 -8.39
N ARG A 51 -15.68 -6.53 -8.83
CA ARG A 51 -16.59 -7.57 -9.36
C ARG A 51 -17.22 -8.45 -8.30
N GLY A 52 -16.75 -8.35 -7.05
CA GLY A 52 -17.34 -9.03 -5.90
C GLY A 52 -18.73 -8.52 -5.49
N GLY A 53 -19.44 -7.78 -6.35
CA GLY A 53 -20.80 -7.30 -6.07
C GLY A 53 -20.91 -6.37 -4.86
N GLY A 54 -19.84 -5.63 -4.53
CA GLY A 54 -19.81 -4.76 -3.35
C GLY A 54 -19.29 -5.41 -2.07
N VAL A 55 -18.99 -6.71 -2.05
CA VAL A 55 -18.64 -7.45 -0.81
C VAL A 55 -17.30 -7.03 -0.19
N TRP A 56 -16.31 -6.65 -1.02
CA TRP A 56 -14.96 -6.35 -0.55
C TRP A 56 -14.68 -4.84 -0.52
N THR A 57 -14.17 -4.30 0.58
CA THR A 57 -13.79 -2.87 0.68
C THR A 57 -12.42 -2.59 0.10
N TYR A 58 -11.51 -3.56 0.14
CA TYR A 58 -10.15 -3.44 -0.41
C TYR A 58 -9.55 -4.82 -0.70
N GLY A 59 -8.46 -4.85 -1.45
CA GLY A 59 -7.62 -6.02 -1.70
C GLY A 59 -6.15 -5.64 -1.57
N ILE A 60 -5.37 -6.45 -0.86
CA ILE A 60 -3.93 -6.24 -0.64
C ILE A 60 -3.17 -7.43 -1.19
N PHE A 61 -2.17 -7.16 -2.01
CA PHE A 61 -1.18 -8.15 -2.43
C PHE A 61 0.05 -8.07 -1.55
N TRP A 62 0.32 -9.16 -0.82
CA TRP A 62 1.54 -9.34 -0.04
C TRP A 62 2.58 -10.07 -0.88
N GLN A 63 3.69 -9.41 -1.19
CA GLN A 63 4.80 -10.00 -1.94
C GLN A 63 5.77 -10.72 -1.02
N GLU A 64 6.31 -11.84 -1.46
CA GLU A 64 7.41 -12.51 -0.78
C GLU A 64 8.68 -11.68 -0.91
N SER A 65 9.32 -11.35 0.21
CA SER A 65 10.62 -10.71 0.24
C SER A 65 11.56 -11.48 1.18
N ARG A 66 12.87 -11.29 0.97
CA ARG A 66 13.89 -11.89 1.83
C ARG A 66 14.35 -10.87 2.85
N GLY A 67 14.04 -11.13 4.12
CA GLY A 67 14.54 -10.36 5.25
C GLY A 67 16.00 -10.69 5.57
N ALA A 68 16.56 -9.96 6.54
CA ALA A 68 17.91 -10.19 7.01
C ALA A 68 18.12 -11.67 7.39
N ARG A 69 19.22 -12.26 6.87
CA ARG A 69 19.58 -13.70 6.99
C ARG A 69 18.73 -14.66 6.13
N GLY A 70 18.10 -14.18 5.06
CA GLY A 70 17.42 -15.04 4.08
C GLY A 70 16.09 -15.61 4.59
N ARG A 71 15.52 -15.02 5.65
CA ARG A 71 14.18 -15.38 6.11
C ARG A 71 13.14 -14.84 5.13
N VAL A 72 12.17 -15.67 4.78
CA VAL A 72 11.02 -15.23 4.01
C VAL A 72 10.14 -14.35 4.89
N VAL A 73 9.89 -13.13 4.43
CA VAL A 73 8.96 -12.17 5.04
C VAL A 73 7.98 -11.69 3.97
N LEU A 74 6.78 -11.29 4.38
CA LEU A 74 5.79 -10.72 3.48
C LEU A 74 5.86 -9.20 3.54
N GLY A 75 6.18 -8.58 2.42
CA GLY A 75 6.14 -7.13 2.24
C GLY A 75 4.86 -6.70 1.54
N TRP A 76 4.49 -5.44 1.71
CA TRP A 76 3.47 -4.83 0.86
C TRP A 76 3.93 -4.85 -0.60
N GLY A 77 3.14 -5.46 -1.48
CA GLY A 77 3.37 -5.44 -2.93
C GLY A 77 2.56 -4.35 -3.60
N ASP A 78 1.23 -4.48 -3.54
CA ASP A 78 0.28 -3.50 -4.10
C ASP A 78 -1.08 -3.59 -3.38
N GLY A 79 -1.97 -2.64 -3.62
CA GLY A 79 -3.31 -2.64 -3.03
C GLY A 79 -4.32 -1.78 -3.80
N HIS A 80 -5.57 -2.24 -3.80
CA HIS A 80 -6.71 -1.48 -4.32
C HIS A 80 -7.76 -1.32 -3.22
N CYS A 81 -8.14 -0.07 -2.95
CA CYS A 81 -9.27 0.26 -2.09
C CYS A 81 -10.44 0.63 -2.99
N ARG A 82 -11.65 0.15 -2.66
CA ARG A 82 -12.85 0.69 -3.30
C ARG A 82 -12.98 2.15 -2.88
N ASP A 83 -13.28 3.01 -3.84
CA ASP A 83 -13.69 4.38 -3.55
C ASP A 83 -14.95 4.33 -2.71
N GLY A 84 -14.84 4.70 -1.43
CA GLY A 84 -15.99 4.81 -0.56
C GLY A 84 -16.95 5.79 -1.20
N GLY A 85 -18.12 5.31 -1.62
CA GLY A 85 -19.19 6.19 -2.08
C GLY A 85 -19.41 7.23 -1.00
N ALA A 86 -19.03 8.48 -1.25
CA ALA A 86 -19.55 9.58 -0.49
C ALA A 86 -21.07 9.44 -0.49
N PRO A 87 -21.76 9.66 0.63
CA PRO A 87 -23.21 9.70 0.59
C PRO A 87 -23.60 10.75 -0.44
N HIS A 88 -24.30 10.32 -1.49
CA HIS A 88 -25.04 11.17 -2.39
C HIS A 88 -26.27 11.70 -1.63
N ASP A 89 -26.02 12.48 -0.58
CA ASP A 89 -27.02 13.24 0.17
C ASP A 89 -26.55 14.71 0.23
N ALA A 90 -26.42 15.30 -0.96
CA ALA A 90 -26.58 16.73 -1.16
C ALA A 90 -27.86 16.93 -1.99
N ALA A 91 -28.99 16.50 -1.44
CA ALA A 91 -30.31 16.78 -1.95
C ALA A 91 -31.21 17.22 -0.79
N ALA A 92 -31.28 18.53 -0.56
CA ALA A 92 -32.46 19.26 -0.10
C ALA A 92 -32.22 20.76 -0.28
#